data_AF-A0A5D0UKN2-F1
#
_entry.id   AF-A0A5D0UKN2-F1
#
_cell.length_a   1.000
_cell.length_b   1.000
_cell.length_c   1.000
_cell.angle_alpha   90.00
_cell.angle_beta   90.00
_cell.angle_gamma   90.00
#
_symmetry.space_group_name_H-M   'P 1'
#
loop_
_entity.id
_entity.type
_entity.pdbx_description
1 polymer ?
#
loop_
_entity_poly.entity_id
_entity_poly.type
_entity_poly.pdbx_seq_one_letter_code
_entity_poly.pdbx_strand_id
1 'polypeptide(L)'
;MSDELVAHFGPRGLRRFPGEELPGPLPPGAADALADPGLPLQVGPYFTASTGEPLALGEYAASVGHPDPPPDLAELCRLGTDQGAEICVTEAGDVQAVFVAVDAPPMTVNGDAPRFAASLLALDRYLPLLGSPGDKDPVEFFRELRAALLRIDEPALEDDEAWWPRVLEQIRHALSYPFAAAIEYQDASGGKYVETEEARVGLPHPERLLWERLDAKGIAPKQVTRVYTELEPCFLPGNYCQLRLARYANAEFTYSFDYGATADERERGFLELMQQAVQES
;
A
#
# COMPACT_ATOMS: atom_id res chain seq x y z
N MET A 1 -2.68 -2.59 -24.28
CA MET A 1 -2.57 -1.99 -22.94
C MET A 1 -3.51 -0.80 -22.76
N SER A 2 -3.39 0.27 -23.55
CA SER A 2 -4.29 1.44 -23.42
C SER A 2 -5.78 1.07 -23.47
N ASP A 3 -6.21 0.34 -24.51
CA ASP A 3 -7.60 -0.13 -24.65
C ASP A 3 -8.06 -1.03 -23.49
N GLU A 4 -7.15 -1.83 -22.90
CA GLU A 4 -7.49 -2.72 -21.79
C GLU A 4 -7.71 -1.95 -20.48
N LEU A 5 -6.88 -0.94 -20.22
CA LEU A 5 -7.04 -0.05 -19.06
C LEU A 5 -8.36 0.70 -19.15
N VAL A 6 -8.67 1.29 -20.30
CA VAL A 6 -9.94 2.00 -20.52
C VAL A 6 -11.12 1.05 -20.45
N ALA A 7 -11.02 -0.17 -20.99
CA ALA A 7 -12.09 -1.16 -20.90
C ALA A 7 -12.36 -1.62 -19.45
N HIS A 8 -11.31 -1.72 -18.64
CA HIS A 8 -11.42 -2.21 -17.26
C HIS A 8 -11.85 -1.12 -16.27
N PHE A 9 -11.16 0.02 -16.25
CA PHE A 9 -11.42 1.12 -15.31
C PHE A 9 -12.46 2.12 -15.81
N GLY A 10 -12.73 2.15 -17.12
CA GLY A 10 -13.52 3.19 -17.75
C GLY A 10 -12.79 4.55 -17.81
N PRO A 11 -13.29 5.50 -18.63
CA PRO A 11 -12.62 6.78 -18.82
C PRO A 11 -12.59 7.67 -17.57
N ARG A 12 -13.51 7.44 -16.62
CA ARG A 12 -13.54 8.17 -15.33
C ARG A 12 -12.77 7.48 -14.21
N GLY A 13 -12.34 6.23 -14.43
CA GLY A 13 -11.53 5.49 -13.47
C GLY A 13 -10.02 5.70 -13.66
N LEU A 14 -9.63 6.52 -14.64
CA LEU A 14 -8.25 6.80 -15.00
C LEU A 14 -7.94 8.28 -14.80
N ARG A 15 -6.75 8.56 -14.24
CA ARG A 15 -6.14 9.88 -14.20
C ARG A 15 -5.09 9.99 -15.29
N ARG A 16 -5.19 11.07 -16.07
CA ARG A 16 -4.18 11.47 -17.04
C ARG A 16 -3.25 12.52 -16.44
N PHE A 17 -2.01 12.53 -16.92
CA PHE A 17 -0.98 13.48 -16.53
C PHE A 17 -0.50 14.16 -17.82
N PRO A 18 -1.10 15.30 -18.19
CA PRO A 18 -0.75 15.95 -19.44
C PRO A 18 0.65 16.57 -19.34
N GLY A 19 1.36 16.64 -20.47
CA GLY A 19 2.77 17.03 -20.50
C GLY A 19 3.04 18.43 -19.93
N GLU A 20 2.08 19.34 -20.03
CA GLU A 20 2.16 20.69 -19.46
C GLU A 20 2.12 20.75 -17.93
N GLU A 21 1.66 19.69 -17.25
CA GLU A 21 1.63 19.59 -15.78
C GLU A 21 2.88 18.92 -15.22
N LEU A 22 3.67 18.22 -16.06
CA LEU A 22 4.85 17.48 -15.61
C LEU A 22 5.92 18.45 -15.08
N PRO A 23 6.59 18.11 -13.96
CA PRO A 23 7.59 18.99 -13.34
C PRO A 23 8.90 19.08 -14.14
N GLY A 24 9.10 18.19 -15.12
CA GLY A 24 10.27 18.13 -15.97
C GLY A 24 10.09 17.15 -17.13
N PRO A 25 11.06 17.06 -18.05
CA PRO A 25 11.02 16.10 -19.14
C PRO A 25 11.09 14.67 -18.59
N LEU A 26 10.15 13.82 -19.01
CA LEU A 26 10.20 12.38 -18.80
C LEU A 26 10.60 11.67 -20.10
N PRO A 27 11.12 10.43 -20.03
CA PRO A 27 11.29 9.61 -21.22
C PRO A 27 9.99 9.52 -22.03
N PRO A 28 10.02 9.60 -23.37
CA PRO A 28 8.80 9.67 -24.19
C PRO A 28 7.80 8.55 -23.90
N GLY A 29 8.28 7.31 -23.69
CA GLY A 29 7.40 6.19 -23.34
C GLY A 29 6.67 6.35 -22.00
N ALA A 30 7.29 7.00 -21.01
CA ALA A 30 6.64 7.32 -19.74
C ALA A 30 5.64 8.46 -19.91
N ALA A 31 6.04 9.56 -20.57
CA ALA A 31 5.17 10.71 -20.82
C ALA A 31 3.92 10.32 -21.62
N ASP A 32 4.07 9.53 -22.70
CA ASP A 32 2.95 9.09 -23.53
C ASP A 32 1.96 8.23 -22.74
N ALA A 33 2.45 7.25 -21.96
CA ALA A 33 1.59 6.37 -21.17
C ALA A 33 0.84 7.09 -20.04
N LEU A 34 1.48 8.10 -19.44
CA LEU A 34 0.86 8.93 -18.40
C LEU A 34 -0.16 9.91 -19.00
N ALA A 35 0.07 10.42 -20.21
CA ALA A 35 -0.87 11.28 -20.91
C ALA A 35 -2.10 10.51 -21.43
N ASP A 36 -1.90 9.32 -22.00
CA ASP A 36 -2.99 8.46 -22.46
C ASP A 36 -2.62 6.95 -22.38
N PRO A 37 -3.40 6.12 -21.64
CA PRO A 37 -4.66 6.47 -20.99
C PRO A 37 -4.48 7.02 -19.57
N GLY A 38 -3.24 7.07 -19.07
CA GLY A 38 -2.91 7.42 -17.69
C GLY A 38 -2.90 6.22 -16.74
N LEU A 39 -3.13 6.49 -15.45
CA LEU A 39 -3.12 5.49 -14.37
C LEU A 39 -4.50 5.34 -13.72
N PRO A 40 -4.85 4.18 -13.18
CA PRO A 40 -6.09 4.02 -12.41
C PRO A 40 -6.11 4.96 -11.19
N LEU A 41 -7.28 5.53 -10.90
CA LEU A 41 -7.47 6.41 -9.76
C LEU A 41 -7.17 5.71 -8.43
N GLN A 42 -7.53 4.43 -8.34
CA GLN A 42 -7.31 3.62 -7.16
C GLN A 42 -7.21 2.14 -7.57
N VAL A 43 -6.29 1.40 -6.91
CA VAL A 43 -6.21 -0.06 -6.99
C VAL A 43 -6.02 -0.62 -5.59
N GLY A 44 -7.07 -1.25 -5.08
CA GLY A 44 -7.09 -1.80 -3.72
C GLY A 44 -6.64 -0.79 -2.65
N PRO A 45 -5.99 -1.26 -1.58
CA PRO A 45 -5.33 -0.37 -0.60
C PRO A 45 -3.97 0.16 -1.08
N TYR A 46 -3.43 -0.38 -2.19
CA TYR A 46 -2.02 -0.28 -2.54
C TYR A 46 -1.68 0.94 -3.38
N PHE A 47 -2.60 1.47 -4.19
CA PHE A 47 -2.31 2.65 -5.00
C PHE A 47 -3.50 3.59 -5.08
N THR A 48 -3.22 4.89 -5.01
CA THR A 48 -4.15 5.97 -5.31
C THR A 48 -3.42 7.02 -6.13
N ALA A 49 -3.92 7.33 -7.33
CA ALA A 49 -3.37 8.42 -8.13
C ALA A 49 -3.68 9.76 -7.45
N SER A 50 -2.70 10.65 -7.40
CA SER A 50 -2.90 11.95 -6.76
C SER A 50 -3.98 12.78 -7.47
N THR A 51 -4.53 13.80 -6.83
CA THR A 51 -5.67 14.52 -7.41
C THR A 51 -5.69 15.95 -6.87
N GLY A 52 -5.35 16.93 -7.72
CA GLY A 52 -5.26 18.34 -7.31
C GLY A 52 -4.01 18.71 -6.49
N GLU A 53 -3.15 17.75 -6.20
CA GLU A 53 -1.86 17.94 -5.54
C GLU A 53 -0.75 18.18 -6.56
N PRO A 54 0.35 18.87 -6.20
CA PRO A 54 1.49 19.07 -7.08
C PRO A 54 2.11 17.75 -7.58
N LEU A 55 2.56 17.75 -8.84
CA LEU A 55 3.28 16.63 -9.45
C LEU A 55 4.79 16.67 -9.14
N ALA A 56 5.37 17.85 -8.86
CA ALA A 56 6.72 17.91 -8.33
C ALA A 56 6.74 17.38 -6.90
N LEU A 57 7.54 16.35 -6.61
CA LEU A 57 7.61 15.77 -5.28
C LEU A 57 8.04 16.81 -4.22
N GLY A 58 8.95 17.73 -4.57
CA GLY A 58 9.38 18.79 -3.67
C GLY A 58 8.26 19.76 -3.26
N GLU A 59 7.43 20.18 -4.22
CA GLU A 59 6.29 21.05 -3.96
C GLU A 59 5.23 20.34 -3.11
N TYR A 60 4.95 19.08 -3.42
CA TYR A 60 4.05 18.26 -2.63
C TYR A 60 4.58 18.09 -1.19
N ALA A 61 5.85 17.72 -1.01
CA ALA A 61 6.46 17.52 0.30
C ALA A 61 6.34 18.79 1.17
N ALA A 62 6.63 19.96 0.58
CA ALA A 62 6.43 21.25 1.25
C ALA A 62 4.95 21.47 1.65
N SER A 63 4.00 21.11 0.77
CA SER A 63 2.56 21.25 1.05
C SER A 63 2.06 20.40 2.22
N VAL A 64 2.72 19.26 2.50
CA VAL A 64 2.40 18.36 3.62
C VAL A 64 3.30 18.58 4.85
N GLY A 65 4.06 19.66 4.88
CA GLY A 65 4.85 20.05 6.06
C GLY A 65 6.25 19.45 6.15
N HIS A 66 6.77 18.92 5.03
CA HIS A 66 8.12 18.38 4.90
C HIS A 66 8.92 19.19 3.87
N PRO A 67 9.25 20.46 4.15
CA PRO A 67 10.02 21.30 3.23
C PRO A 67 11.46 20.80 3.10
N ASP A 68 12.12 21.21 2.01
CA ASP A 68 13.54 20.97 1.73
C ASP A 68 13.95 19.49 1.54
N PRO A 69 13.25 18.69 0.71
CA PRO A 69 13.77 17.39 0.33
C PRO A 69 15.10 17.52 -0.43
N PRO A 70 15.95 16.48 -0.41
CA PRO A 70 17.12 16.40 -1.28
C PRO A 70 16.78 16.77 -2.73
N PRO A 71 17.63 17.55 -3.44
CA PRO A 71 17.30 18.06 -4.77
C PRO A 71 16.92 16.98 -5.79
N ASP A 72 17.60 15.84 -5.74
CA ASP A 72 17.32 14.65 -6.54
C ASP A 72 15.93 14.06 -6.29
N LEU A 73 15.43 14.12 -5.05
CA LEU A 73 14.06 13.74 -4.74
C LEU A 73 13.06 14.83 -5.14
N ALA A 74 13.42 16.10 -4.97
CA ALA A 74 12.53 17.23 -5.24
C ALA A 74 12.05 17.29 -6.70
N GLU A 75 12.89 16.85 -7.64
CA GLU A 75 12.64 16.85 -9.08
C GLU A 75 11.81 15.65 -9.56
N LEU A 76 11.55 14.65 -8.71
CA LEU A 76 10.77 13.48 -9.09
C LEU A 76 9.32 13.83 -9.45
N CYS A 77 8.79 13.15 -10.47
CA CYS A 77 7.41 13.29 -10.89
C CYS A 77 6.50 12.35 -10.09
N ARG A 78 5.78 12.90 -9.12
CA ARG A 78 4.83 12.20 -8.26
C ARG A 78 3.55 11.83 -9.02
N LEU A 79 3.23 10.55 -9.06
CA LEU A 79 2.04 10.00 -9.70
C LEU A 79 0.86 9.81 -8.73
N GLY A 80 1.17 9.53 -7.47
CA GLY A 80 0.21 9.14 -6.46
C GLY A 80 0.88 8.64 -5.18
N THR A 81 0.17 7.84 -4.42
CA THR A 81 0.62 7.33 -3.13
C THR A 81 0.17 5.88 -2.92
N ASP A 82 0.97 5.13 -2.16
CA ASP A 82 0.56 3.85 -1.55
C ASP A 82 0.16 4.02 -0.08
N GLN A 83 -0.21 5.25 0.33
CA GLN A 83 -0.70 5.65 1.65
C GLN A 83 0.39 5.87 2.71
N GLY A 84 1.65 5.58 2.41
CA GLY A 84 2.80 5.94 3.25
C GLY A 84 4.01 6.46 2.48
N ALA A 85 4.21 5.97 1.26
CA ALA A 85 5.17 6.48 0.30
C ALA A 85 4.47 7.17 -0.87
N GLU A 86 5.22 8.05 -1.54
CA GLU A 86 4.83 8.71 -2.77
C GLU A 86 5.37 7.91 -3.96
N ILE A 87 4.47 7.51 -4.86
CA ILE A 87 4.83 6.77 -6.07
C ILE A 87 5.26 7.79 -7.12
N CYS A 88 6.52 7.69 -7.56
CA CYS A 88 7.16 8.67 -8.43
C CYS A 88 7.81 8.02 -9.64
N VAL A 89 7.94 8.80 -10.73
CA VAL A 89 8.78 8.47 -11.89
C VAL A 89 10.09 9.25 -11.78
N THR A 90 11.20 8.54 -11.95
CA THR A 90 12.55 9.12 -11.99
C THR A 90 12.84 9.75 -13.36
N GLU A 91 13.91 10.54 -13.45
CA GLU A 91 14.39 11.07 -14.75
C GLU A 91 14.72 9.92 -15.74
N ALA A 92 15.20 8.78 -15.23
CA ALA A 92 15.49 7.59 -16.02
C ALA A 92 14.21 6.88 -16.51
N GLY A 93 13.05 7.17 -15.92
CA GLY A 93 11.75 6.59 -16.26
C GLY A 93 11.31 5.47 -15.33
N ASP A 94 12.16 5.02 -14.41
CA ASP A 94 11.80 4.01 -13.40
C ASP A 94 10.72 4.53 -12.46
N VAL A 95 9.89 3.63 -11.96
CA VAL A 95 8.88 3.92 -10.95
C VAL A 95 9.40 3.48 -9.59
N GLN A 96 9.36 4.39 -8.62
CA GLN A 96 9.81 4.16 -7.25
C GLN A 96 8.78 4.64 -6.24
N ALA A 97 8.75 4.01 -5.07
CA ALA A 97 8.00 4.48 -3.91
C ALA A 97 8.98 5.19 -2.97
N VAL A 98 8.75 6.48 -2.73
CA VAL A 98 9.68 7.39 -2.04
C VAL A 98 9.02 7.95 -0.78
N PHE A 99 9.75 7.97 0.33
CA PHE A 99 9.25 8.48 1.59
C PHE A 99 9.62 9.95 1.80
N VAL A 100 8.62 10.80 2.04
CA VAL A 100 8.84 12.23 2.37
C VAL A 100 8.72 12.51 3.87
N ALA A 101 7.95 11.69 4.59
CA ALA A 101 7.65 11.90 6.00
C ALA A 101 8.57 11.12 6.95
N VAL A 102 9.32 10.14 6.43
CA VAL A 102 10.16 9.24 7.21
C VAL A 102 11.47 8.97 6.48
N ASP A 103 12.54 8.78 7.24
CA ASP A 103 13.85 8.42 6.71
C ASP A 103 13.89 6.91 6.42
N ALA A 104 13.51 6.54 5.21
CA ALA A 104 13.50 5.17 4.73
C ALA A 104 13.96 5.14 3.26
N PRO A 105 14.69 4.08 2.84
CA PRO A 105 15.15 3.97 1.47
C PRO A 105 13.94 3.84 0.51
N PRO A 106 14.04 4.39 -0.71
CA PRO A 106 13.01 4.20 -1.72
C PRO A 106 12.91 2.71 -2.11
N MET A 107 11.72 2.28 -2.50
CA MET A 107 11.51 0.95 -3.07
C MET A 107 11.42 1.03 -4.59
N THR A 108 12.03 0.07 -5.27
CA THR A 108 11.74 -0.19 -6.69
C THR A 108 10.30 -0.67 -6.84
N VAL A 109 9.56 -0.07 -7.78
CA VAL A 109 8.17 -0.45 -8.11
C VAL A 109 8.13 -1.12 -9.47
N ASN A 110 8.56 -0.43 -10.53
CA ASN A 110 8.62 -0.98 -11.89
C ASN A 110 9.69 -0.26 -12.70
N GLY A 111 10.19 -0.88 -13.76
CA GLY A 111 11.17 -0.27 -14.65
C GLY A 111 10.63 0.86 -15.53
N ASP A 112 9.31 0.98 -15.71
CA ASP A 112 8.68 2.14 -16.36
C ASP A 112 7.19 2.30 -16.04
N ALA A 113 6.63 3.47 -16.37
CA ALA A 113 5.22 3.78 -16.17
C ALA A 113 4.24 2.84 -16.94
N PRO A 114 4.49 2.45 -18.21
CA PRO A 114 3.67 1.43 -18.88
C PRO A 114 3.59 0.10 -18.12
N ARG A 115 4.72 -0.41 -17.61
CA ARG A 115 4.77 -1.65 -16.81
C ARG A 115 4.04 -1.47 -15.48
N PHE A 116 4.18 -0.31 -14.83
CA PHE A 116 3.42 -0.01 -13.62
C PHE A 116 1.91 -0.03 -13.86
N ALA A 117 1.43 0.64 -14.90
CA ALA A 117 0.01 0.65 -15.26
C ALA A 117 -0.53 -0.77 -15.56
N ALA A 118 0.26 -1.59 -16.26
CA ALA A 118 -0.07 -2.98 -16.54
C ALA A 118 -0.13 -3.84 -15.28
N SER A 119 0.80 -3.65 -14.35
CA SER A 119 0.84 -4.37 -13.07
C SER A 119 -0.33 -3.99 -12.16
N LEU A 120 -0.69 -2.70 -12.12
CA LEU A 120 -1.90 -2.21 -11.44
C LEU A 120 -3.19 -2.83 -12.00
N LEU A 121 -3.30 -2.91 -13.33
CA LEU A 121 -4.42 -3.58 -14.00
C LEU A 121 -4.48 -5.07 -13.64
N ALA A 122 -3.33 -5.76 -13.61
CA ALA A 122 -3.27 -7.16 -13.20
C ALA A 122 -3.75 -7.31 -11.74
N LEU A 123 -3.23 -6.49 -10.83
CA LEU A 123 -3.63 -6.50 -9.42
C LEU A 123 -5.14 -6.29 -9.26
N ASP A 124 -5.70 -5.26 -9.90
CA ASP A 124 -7.13 -4.94 -9.79
C ASP A 124 -8.04 -6.05 -10.33
N ARG A 125 -7.62 -6.77 -11.38
CA ARG A 125 -8.35 -7.93 -11.91
C ARG A 125 -8.37 -9.11 -10.93
N TYR A 126 -7.27 -9.37 -10.22
CA TYR A 126 -7.14 -10.55 -9.36
C TYR A 126 -7.59 -10.32 -7.91
N LEU A 127 -7.49 -9.11 -7.36
CA LEU A 127 -7.87 -8.84 -5.97
C LEU A 127 -9.30 -9.31 -5.62
N PRO A 128 -10.35 -9.02 -6.42
CA PRO A 128 -11.70 -9.51 -6.13
C PRO A 128 -11.81 -11.04 -6.19
N LEU A 129 -11.06 -11.68 -7.09
CA LEU A 129 -11.04 -13.14 -7.23
C LEU A 129 -10.36 -13.81 -6.03
N LEU A 130 -9.36 -13.16 -5.44
CA LEU A 130 -8.67 -13.64 -4.26
C LEU A 130 -9.52 -13.46 -2.99
N GLY A 131 -10.22 -12.33 -2.87
CA GLY A 131 -11.10 -12.05 -1.73
C GLY A 131 -12.44 -12.80 -1.78
N SER A 132 -12.85 -13.31 -2.94
CA SER A 132 -14.10 -14.05 -3.12
C SER A 132 -13.97 -15.09 -4.24
N PRO A 133 -13.22 -16.18 -4.01
CA PRO A 133 -12.85 -17.14 -5.07
C PRO A 133 -13.99 -18.04 -5.55
N GLY A 134 -15.14 -18.03 -4.88
CA GLY A 134 -16.24 -18.96 -5.14
C GLY A 134 -15.80 -20.39 -4.85
N ASP A 135 -16.03 -21.31 -5.80
CA ASP A 135 -15.65 -22.73 -5.68
C ASP A 135 -14.19 -23.01 -6.09
N LYS A 136 -13.43 -22.00 -6.52
CA LYS A 136 -12.03 -22.17 -6.97
C LYS A 136 -11.05 -22.01 -5.81
N ASP A 137 -9.86 -22.59 -5.98
CA ASP A 137 -8.77 -22.42 -5.03
C ASP A 137 -8.17 -21.00 -5.16
N PRO A 138 -8.22 -20.14 -4.13
CA PRO A 138 -7.63 -18.80 -4.21
C PRO A 138 -6.11 -18.82 -4.41
N VAL A 139 -5.43 -19.92 -4.09
CA VAL A 139 -3.99 -20.09 -4.36
C VAL A 139 -3.71 -20.14 -5.86
N GLU A 140 -4.63 -20.66 -6.69
CA GLU A 140 -4.49 -20.63 -8.14
C GLU A 140 -4.48 -19.19 -8.67
N PHE A 141 -5.44 -18.38 -8.24
CA PHE A 141 -5.49 -16.96 -8.59
C PHE A 141 -4.24 -16.21 -8.12
N PHE A 142 -3.69 -16.54 -6.96
CA PHE A 142 -2.48 -15.91 -6.46
C PHE A 142 -1.28 -16.24 -7.36
N ARG A 143 -1.15 -17.50 -7.78
CA ARG A 143 -0.11 -17.93 -8.74
C ARG A 143 -0.27 -17.24 -10.09
N GLU A 144 -1.49 -17.09 -10.58
CA GLU A 144 -1.79 -16.40 -11.84
C GLU A 144 -1.45 -14.90 -11.77
N LEU A 145 -1.77 -14.23 -10.67
CA LEU A 145 -1.37 -12.84 -10.41
C LEU A 145 0.16 -12.71 -10.42
N ARG A 146 0.88 -13.52 -9.63
CA ARG A 146 2.35 -13.48 -9.59
C ARG A 146 2.96 -13.74 -10.97
N ALA A 147 2.42 -14.72 -11.70
CA ALA A 147 2.88 -15.02 -13.06
C ALA A 147 2.60 -13.88 -14.05
N ALA A 148 1.50 -13.14 -13.88
CA ALA A 148 1.22 -11.94 -14.66
C ALA A 148 2.24 -10.83 -14.38
N LEU A 149 2.54 -10.55 -13.11
CA LEU A 149 3.52 -9.54 -12.71
C LEU A 149 4.93 -9.87 -13.24
N LEU A 150 5.37 -11.13 -13.14
CA LEU A 150 6.65 -11.57 -13.72
C LEU A 150 6.73 -11.36 -15.24
N ARG A 151 5.63 -11.61 -15.98
CA ARG A 151 5.61 -11.37 -17.43
C ARG A 151 5.65 -9.88 -17.79
N ILE A 152 5.15 -9.02 -16.90
CA ILE A 152 5.13 -7.57 -17.12
C ILE A 152 6.51 -6.99 -16.82
N ASP A 153 7.09 -7.34 -15.67
CA ASP A 153 8.32 -6.76 -15.15
C ASP A 153 9.03 -7.70 -14.17
N GLU A 154 9.71 -8.72 -14.69
CA GLU A 154 10.47 -9.68 -13.88
C GLU A 154 11.47 -9.02 -12.92
N PRO A 155 12.28 -8.00 -13.33
CA PRO A 155 13.22 -7.32 -12.44
C PRO A 155 12.57 -6.69 -11.19
N ALA A 156 11.30 -6.25 -11.28
CA ALA A 156 10.58 -5.65 -10.16
C ALA A 156 10.21 -6.65 -9.05
N LEU A 157 10.45 -7.95 -9.28
CA LEU A 157 10.17 -9.04 -8.33
C LEU A 157 11.45 -9.78 -7.89
N GLU A 158 12.65 -9.31 -8.28
CA GLU A 158 13.92 -9.97 -7.93
C GLU A 158 14.34 -9.71 -6.48
N ASP A 159 14.07 -8.52 -5.95
CA ASP A 159 14.37 -8.13 -4.57
C ASP A 159 13.13 -8.30 -3.69
N ASP A 160 13.20 -9.14 -2.66
CA ASP A 160 12.09 -9.41 -1.74
C ASP A 160 11.63 -8.16 -0.95
N GLU A 161 12.47 -7.12 -0.89
CA GLU A 161 12.15 -5.82 -0.28
C GLU A 161 11.66 -4.76 -1.28
N ALA A 162 11.53 -5.12 -2.56
CA ALA A 162 10.86 -4.28 -3.55
C ALA A 162 9.34 -4.21 -3.30
N TRP A 163 8.70 -3.27 -3.98
CA TRP A 163 7.30 -2.94 -3.72
C TRP A 163 6.34 -4.09 -4.03
N TRP A 164 6.48 -4.77 -5.18
CA TRP A 164 5.57 -5.85 -5.58
C TRP A 164 5.71 -7.12 -4.71
N PRO A 165 6.92 -7.60 -4.37
CA PRO A 165 7.08 -8.69 -3.41
C PRO A 165 6.41 -8.41 -2.07
N ARG A 166 6.54 -7.18 -1.52
CA ARG A 166 5.84 -6.76 -0.30
C ARG A 166 4.31 -6.71 -0.45
N VAL A 167 3.78 -6.32 -1.61
CA VAL A 167 2.33 -6.39 -1.89
C VAL A 167 1.85 -7.84 -1.94
N LEU A 168 2.58 -8.72 -2.64
CA LEU A 168 2.25 -10.13 -2.76
C LEU A 168 2.36 -10.87 -1.42
N GLU A 169 3.32 -10.49 -0.58
CA GLU A 169 3.48 -11.01 0.78
C GLU A 169 2.23 -10.75 1.62
N GLN A 170 1.76 -9.49 1.66
CA GLN A 170 0.54 -9.11 2.41
C GLN A 170 -0.69 -9.88 1.94
N ILE A 171 -0.86 -10.04 0.61
CA ILE A 171 -1.95 -10.84 0.04
C ILE A 171 -1.84 -12.29 0.48
N ARG A 172 -0.64 -12.88 0.41
CA ARG A 172 -0.40 -14.27 0.81
C ARG A 172 -0.65 -14.48 2.29
N HIS A 173 -0.20 -13.60 3.16
CA HIS A 173 -0.45 -13.69 4.60
C HIS A 173 -1.95 -13.66 4.89
N ALA A 174 -2.70 -12.71 4.31
CA ALA A 174 -4.15 -12.65 4.48
C ALA A 174 -4.90 -13.85 3.87
N LEU A 175 -4.35 -14.50 2.83
CA LEU A 175 -4.87 -15.75 2.28
C LEU A 175 -4.62 -16.96 3.20
N SER A 176 -3.48 -16.95 3.89
CA SER A 176 -3.01 -18.09 4.67
C SER A 176 -3.60 -18.12 6.09
N TYR A 177 -3.75 -16.97 6.74
CA TYR A 177 -4.27 -16.88 8.10
C TYR A 177 -4.87 -15.49 8.40
N PRO A 178 -6.10 -15.42 8.95
CA PRO A 178 -6.77 -14.15 9.26
C PRO A 178 -6.26 -13.56 10.59
N PHE A 179 -5.06 -12.96 10.58
CA PHE A 179 -4.52 -12.32 11.78
C PHE A 179 -5.36 -11.12 12.23
N ALA A 180 -5.40 -10.85 13.53
CA ALA A 180 -6.32 -9.89 14.14
C ALA A 180 -5.62 -8.69 14.79
N ALA A 181 -6.39 -7.62 14.95
CA ALA A 181 -6.05 -6.47 15.78
C ALA A 181 -7.24 -6.03 16.64
N ALA A 182 -6.96 -5.34 17.74
CA ALA A 182 -7.94 -4.77 18.64
C ALA A 182 -7.53 -3.36 19.10
N ILE A 183 -8.49 -2.42 19.11
CA ILE A 183 -8.30 -1.07 19.65
C ILE A 183 -9.31 -0.80 20.76
N GLU A 184 -8.82 -0.47 21.95
CA GLU A 184 -9.63 0.02 23.08
C GLU A 184 -9.67 1.55 23.05
N TYR A 185 -10.87 2.12 23.23
CA TYR A 185 -11.03 3.56 23.39
C TYR A 185 -12.10 3.92 24.43
N GLN A 186 -12.03 5.17 24.90
CA GLN A 186 -13.02 5.76 25.78
C GLN A 186 -13.80 6.88 25.06
N ASP A 187 -15.12 6.80 25.03
CA ASP A 187 -15.95 7.85 24.44
C ASP A 187 -16.03 9.11 25.33
N ALA A 188 -16.68 10.17 24.84
CA ALA A 188 -16.84 11.42 25.59
C ALA A 188 -17.69 11.29 26.87
N SER A 189 -18.49 10.23 27.00
CA SER A 189 -19.28 9.94 28.21
C SER A 189 -18.48 9.17 29.26
N GLY A 190 -17.27 8.72 28.90
CA GLY A 190 -16.43 7.88 29.74
C GLY A 190 -16.66 6.38 29.54
N GLY A 191 -17.53 5.99 28.60
CA GLY A 191 -17.77 4.59 28.24
C GLY A 191 -16.55 3.98 27.55
N LYS A 192 -16.21 2.74 27.91
CA LYS A 192 -15.07 2.00 27.32
C LYS A 192 -15.57 0.99 26.30
N TYR A 193 -14.90 0.94 25.15
CA TYR A 193 -15.22 0.04 24.05
C TYR A 193 -13.96 -0.60 23.51
N VAL A 194 -14.10 -1.80 22.98
CA VAL A 194 -13.05 -2.51 22.24
C VAL A 194 -13.61 -2.85 20.88
N GLU A 195 -12.87 -2.53 19.82
CA GLU A 195 -13.19 -2.92 18.45
C GLU A 195 -12.10 -3.83 17.91
N THR A 196 -12.52 -4.94 17.31
CA THR A 196 -11.65 -5.93 16.70
C THR A 196 -11.87 -5.99 15.19
N GLU A 197 -10.84 -6.43 14.49
CA GLU A 197 -10.89 -6.71 13.06
C GLU A 197 -9.87 -7.80 12.70
N GLU A 198 -10.14 -8.51 11.61
CA GLU A 198 -9.28 -9.57 11.07
C GLU A 198 -8.83 -9.22 9.64
N ALA A 199 -7.62 -9.66 9.30
CA ALA A 199 -7.05 -9.52 7.97
C ALA A 199 -7.90 -10.26 6.94
N ARG A 200 -8.13 -9.59 5.81
CA ARG A 200 -8.89 -10.12 4.68
C ARG A 200 -8.24 -9.70 3.38
N VAL A 201 -8.25 -10.60 2.41
CA VAL A 201 -7.63 -10.36 1.12
C VAL A 201 -8.35 -9.25 0.36
N GLY A 202 -7.58 -8.35 -0.25
CA GLY A 202 -8.10 -7.20 -1.01
C GLY A 202 -8.61 -6.06 -0.14
N LEU A 203 -8.50 -6.17 1.18
CA LEU A 203 -8.79 -5.09 2.12
C LEU A 203 -7.50 -4.61 2.80
N PRO A 204 -7.49 -3.38 3.33
CA PRO A 204 -6.45 -2.96 4.25
C PRO A 204 -6.26 -3.92 5.43
N HIS A 205 -5.08 -3.85 6.05
CA HIS A 205 -4.77 -4.53 7.31
C HIS A 205 -5.80 -4.20 8.41
N PRO A 206 -6.02 -5.10 9.37
CA PRO A 206 -7.06 -4.93 10.39
C PRO A 206 -6.88 -3.65 11.22
N GLU A 207 -5.64 -3.25 11.51
CA GLU A 207 -5.33 -1.99 12.20
C GLU A 207 -5.85 -0.80 11.41
N ARG A 208 -5.66 -0.83 10.08
CA ARG A 208 -6.11 0.24 9.18
C ARG A 208 -7.60 0.40 9.18
N LEU A 209 -8.31 -0.71 9.01
CA LEU A 209 -9.77 -0.74 9.06
C LEU A 209 -10.30 -0.25 10.41
N LEU A 210 -9.63 -0.57 11.51
CA LEU A 210 -10.02 -0.13 12.84
C LEU A 210 -9.83 1.38 13.01
N TRP A 211 -8.68 1.96 12.63
CA TRP A 211 -8.50 3.39 12.81
C TRP A 211 -9.38 4.22 11.88
N GLU A 212 -9.62 3.78 10.64
CA GLU A 212 -10.53 4.44 9.71
C GLU A 212 -11.96 4.47 10.26
N ARG A 213 -12.38 3.37 10.91
CA ARG A 213 -13.68 3.26 11.57
C ARG A 213 -13.78 4.16 12.80
N LEU A 214 -12.71 4.28 13.60
CA LEU A 214 -12.64 5.20 14.73
C LEU A 214 -12.68 6.67 14.27
N ASP A 215 -11.96 7.01 13.20
CA ASP A 215 -11.97 8.34 12.60
C ASP A 215 -13.36 8.70 12.08
N ALA A 216 -14.04 7.78 11.42
CA ALA A 216 -15.43 7.95 10.97
C ALA A 216 -16.42 8.14 12.13
N LYS A 217 -16.12 7.59 13.32
CA LYS A 217 -16.88 7.81 14.56
C LYS A 217 -16.50 9.10 15.29
N GLY A 218 -15.49 9.84 14.82
CA GLY A 218 -14.99 11.04 15.47
C GLY A 218 -14.25 10.76 16.78
N ILE A 219 -13.74 9.54 16.97
CA ILE A 219 -12.93 9.19 18.15
C ILE A 219 -11.54 9.79 17.97
N ALA A 220 -11.19 10.76 18.81
CA ALA A 220 -9.90 11.42 18.74
C ALA A 220 -8.76 10.46 19.16
N PRO A 221 -7.54 10.58 18.62
CA PRO A 221 -6.40 9.73 18.98
C PRO A 221 -6.12 9.63 20.48
N LYS A 222 -6.36 10.70 21.24
CA LYS A 222 -6.19 10.73 22.70
C LYS A 222 -7.20 9.89 23.49
N GLN A 223 -8.28 9.46 22.84
CA GLN A 223 -9.31 8.61 23.43
C GLN A 223 -8.96 7.13 23.32
N VAL A 224 -7.99 6.77 22.48
CA VAL A 224 -7.49 5.40 22.38
C VAL A 224 -6.59 5.11 23.58
N THR A 225 -6.91 4.05 24.30
CA THR A 225 -6.25 3.65 25.55
C THR A 225 -5.38 2.42 25.39
N ARG A 226 -5.71 1.53 24.45
CA ARG A 226 -4.90 0.34 24.14
C ARG A 226 -4.97 -0.03 22.67
N VAL A 227 -3.88 -0.55 22.16
CA VAL A 227 -3.80 -1.19 20.84
C VAL A 227 -3.10 -2.52 21.01
N TYR A 228 -3.74 -3.57 20.53
CA TYR A 228 -3.19 -4.91 20.46
C TYR A 228 -3.20 -5.40 19.00
N THR A 229 -2.12 -6.01 18.55
CA THR A 229 -2.02 -6.66 17.24
C THR A 229 -1.43 -8.07 17.40
N GLU A 230 -1.84 -9.04 16.59
CA GLU A 230 -1.21 -10.36 16.67
C GLU A 230 0.24 -10.30 16.15
N LEU A 231 0.47 -9.61 15.04
CA LEU A 231 1.80 -9.33 14.48
C LEU A 231 2.24 -7.91 14.84
N GLU A 232 3.54 -7.69 15.02
CA GLU A 232 4.11 -6.35 15.10
C GLU A 232 3.63 -5.48 13.92
N PRO A 233 3.20 -4.22 14.13
CA PRO A 233 2.68 -3.36 13.07
C PRO A 233 3.62 -3.24 11.87
N CYS A 234 3.08 -3.48 10.69
CA CYS A 234 3.87 -3.49 9.47
C CYS A 234 4.35 -2.09 9.03
N PHE A 235 5.44 -2.07 8.27
CA PHE A 235 5.88 -0.96 7.43
C PHE A 235 5.82 -1.38 5.95
N LEU A 236 4.61 -1.67 5.45
CA LEU A 236 4.38 -2.24 4.12
C LEU A 236 3.43 -1.39 3.25
N PRO A 237 3.60 -1.43 1.91
CA PRO A 237 2.76 -0.68 0.97
C PRO A 237 1.27 -0.85 1.21
N GLY A 238 0.53 0.26 1.15
CA GLY A 238 -0.92 0.28 1.35
C GLY A 238 -1.36 0.30 2.82
N ASN A 239 -0.49 0.01 3.79
CA ASN A 239 -0.92 -0.13 5.18
C ASN A 239 -0.12 0.74 6.14
N TYR A 240 1.21 0.57 6.19
CA TYR A 240 2.11 1.34 7.07
C TYR A 240 1.57 1.48 8.51
N CYS A 241 1.08 0.39 9.09
CA CYS A 241 0.44 0.36 10.40
C CYS A 241 1.33 1.00 11.47
N GLN A 242 2.64 0.76 11.44
CA GLN A 242 3.60 1.34 12.37
C GLN A 242 3.54 2.88 12.40
N LEU A 243 3.46 3.52 11.21
CA LEU A 243 3.42 4.98 11.10
C LEU A 243 2.10 5.57 11.62
N ARG A 244 0.99 4.92 11.31
CA ARG A 244 -0.34 5.43 11.66
C ARG A 244 -0.66 5.21 13.14
N LEU A 245 -0.31 4.06 13.70
CA LEU A 245 -0.57 3.75 15.11
C LEU A 245 0.26 4.62 16.06
N ALA A 246 1.41 5.16 15.60
CA ALA A 246 2.22 6.12 16.36
C ALA A 246 1.44 7.38 16.80
N ARG A 247 0.31 7.71 16.15
CA ARG A 247 -0.55 8.83 16.55
C ARG A 247 -1.26 8.60 17.90
N TYR A 248 -1.39 7.35 18.34
CA TYR A 248 -2.03 6.98 19.60
C TYR A 248 -1.04 7.02 20.78
N ALA A 249 -0.40 8.17 20.99
CA ALA A 249 0.68 8.35 21.96
C ALA A 249 0.31 8.06 23.42
N ASN A 250 -0.99 7.97 23.76
CA ASN A 250 -1.47 7.70 25.12
C ASN A 250 -1.85 6.23 25.34
N ALA A 251 -1.80 5.41 24.28
CA ALA A 251 -2.24 4.03 24.32
C ALA A 251 -1.13 3.09 24.79
N GLU A 252 -1.52 2.06 25.55
CA GLU A 252 -0.67 0.89 25.76
C GLU A 252 -0.60 0.09 24.46
N PHE A 253 0.60 -0.16 23.94
CA PHE A 253 0.83 -0.90 22.70
C PHE A 253 1.42 -2.28 23.00
N THR A 254 0.76 -3.34 22.53
CA THR A 254 1.26 -4.72 22.66
C THR A 254 1.06 -5.49 21.37
N TYR A 255 1.95 -6.46 21.12
CA TYR A 255 1.80 -7.42 20.03
C TYR A 255 2.27 -8.82 20.45
N SER A 256 1.80 -9.87 19.78
CA SER A 256 2.15 -11.25 20.14
C SER A 256 3.44 -11.76 19.49
N PHE A 257 3.65 -11.45 18.21
CA PHE A 257 4.79 -11.96 17.44
C PHE A 257 5.51 -10.83 16.71
N ASP A 258 6.85 -10.89 16.70
CA ASP A 258 7.67 -9.97 15.91
C ASP A 258 7.34 -10.14 14.42
N TYR A 259 7.29 -9.05 13.67
CA TYR A 259 7.10 -9.07 12.23
C TYR A 259 8.34 -8.50 11.53
N GLY A 260 9.10 -7.59 12.16
CA GLY A 260 10.42 -7.22 11.70
C GLY A 260 10.47 -6.44 10.38
N ALA A 261 11.69 -6.14 9.93
CA ALA A 261 11.94 -5.23 8.81
C ALA A 261 12.19 -5.96 7.48
N THR A 262 12.55 -7.24 7.54
CA THR A 262 12.89 -8.06 6.36
C THR A 262 11.84 -9.14 6.09
N ALA A 263 11.76 -9.62 4.85
CA ALA A 263 10.85 -10.68 4.42
C ALA A 263 11.05 -11.96 5.23
N ASP A 264 12.30 -12.31 5.54
CA ASP A 264 12.64 -13.47 6.36
C ASP A 264 12.18 -13.33 7.83
N GLU A 265 12.18 -12.11 8.38
CA GLU A 265 11.64 -11.84 9.71
C GLU A 265 10.11 -11.88 9.69
N ARG A 266 9.48 -11.22 8.70
CA ARG A 266 8.02 -11.17 8.51
C ARG A 266 7.43 -12.56 8.33
N GLU A 267 8.08 -13.39 7.52
CA GLU A 267 7.63 -14.76 7.29
C GLU A 267 7.79 -15.62 8.55
N ARG A 268 8.88 -15.45 9.30
CA ARG A 268 9.09 -16.19 10.54
C ARG A 268 8.03 -15.84 11.59
N GLY A 269 7.77 -14.56 11.80
CA GLY A 269 6.72 -14.08 12.69
C GLY A 269 5.33 -14.59 12.33
N PHE A 270 5.01 -14.54 11.04
CA PHE A 270 3.75 -15.04 10.51
C PHE A 270 3.60 -16.56 10.73
N LEU A 271 4.65 -17.35 10.50
CA LEU A 271 4.64 -18.79 10.74
C LEU A 271 4.53 -19.14 12.24
N GLU A 272 5.17 -18.37 13.12
CA GLU A 272 5.02 -18.53 14.57
C GLU A 272 3.57 -18.30 15.02
N LEU A 273 2.93 -17.24 14.52
CA LEU A 273 1.49 -16.99 14.74
C LEU A 273 0.64 -18.19 14.32
N MET A 274 0.82 -18.68 13.10
CA MET A 274 0.06 -19.83 12.59
C MET A 274 0.29 -21.10 13.42
N GLN A 275 1.51 -21.34 13.89
CA GLN A 275 1.84 -22.50 14.71
C GLN A 275 1.18 -22.43 16.09
N GLN A 276 1.15 -21.25 16.72
CA GLN A 276 0.47 -21.08 18.00
C GLN A 276 -1.04 -21.32 17.86
N ALA A 277 -1.67 -20.79 16.80
CA ALA A 277 -3.11 -20.98 16.56
C ALA A 277 -3.50 -22.48 16.43
N VAL A 278 -2.63 -23.29 15.82
CA VAL A 278 -2.83 -24.75 15.72
C VAL A 278 -2.67 -25.45 17.08
N GLN A 279 -1.80 -24.94 17.96
CA GLN A 279 -1.60 -25.53 19.30
C GLN A 279 -2.71 -25.18 20.28
N GLU A 280 -3.42 -24.07 20.05
CA GLU A 280 -4.54 -23.59 20.86
C GLU A 280 -5.91 -24.12 20.41
N SER A 281 -5.97 -24.82 19.26
CA SER A 281 -7.16 -25.44 18.69
C SER A 281 -7.38 -26.89 19.16
#